data_AF-A0A964R1B9-F1
#
_entry.id   AF-A0A964R1B9-F1
#
_cell.length_a   1.000
_cell.length_b   1.000
_cell.length_c   1.000
_cell.angle_alpha   90.00
_cell.angle_beta   90.00
_cell.angle_gamma   90.00
#
_symmetry.space_group_name_H-M   'P 1'
#
loop_
_entity.id
_entity.type
_entity.pdbx_description
1 polymer ?
#
loop_
_entity_poly.entity_id
_entity_poly.type
_entity_poly.pdbx_seq_one_letter_code
_entity_poly.pdbx_strand_id
1 'polypeptide(L)'
;MRFFIVKIDKVAYALTMNIIKQYVDYLKDNPQNLWFKRKLYGWGWTPATWQGWLIIVMFIAYLIWNAIVLDHNPSPTTAETTWFFVKTVLAVGLVILICYKKGEKPRWQMGSDKKENNIK
;
A
#
# COMPACT_ATOMS: atom_id res chain seq x y z
N MET A 1 -12.19 16.45 -36.30
CA MET A 1 -11.60 15.34 -35.52
C MET A 1 -10.67 15.81 -34.39
N ARG A 2 -9.68 16.68 -34.64
CA ARG A 2 -8.67 17.11 -33.65
C ARG A 2 -9.23 17.84 -32.40
N PHE A 3 -10.32 18.60 -32.54
CA PHE A 3 -11.00 19.27 -31.41
C PHE A 3 -11.68 18.31 -30.43
N PHE A 4 -12.20 17.17 -30.91
CA PHE A 4 -12.83 16.16 -30.06
C PHE A 4 -11.80 15.43 -29.20
N ILE A 5 -10.64 15.10 -29.79
CA ILE A 5 -9.53 14.42 -29.09
C ILE A 5 -9.01 15.30 -27.94
N VAL A 6 -8.70 16.58 -28.20
CA VAL A 6 -8.21 17.51 -27.17
C VAL A 6 -9.21 17.72 -26.03
N LYS A 7 -10.52 17.64 -26.30
CA LYS A 7 -11.56 17.79 -25.28
C LYS A 7 -11.69 16.53 -24.42
N ILE A 8 -11.54 15.35 -25.01
CA ILE A 8 -11.49 14.07 -24.28
C ILE A 8 -10.28 14.06 -23.34
N ASP A 9 -9.10 14.49 -23.82
CA ASP A 9 -7.89 14.57 -23.01
C ASP A 9 -8.10 15.48 -21.79
N LYS A 10 -8.62 16.70 -21.99
CA LYS A 10 -8.88 17.64 -20.87
C LYS A 10 -9.87 17.08 -19.84
N VAL A 11 -10.91 16.37 -20.27
CA VAL A 11 -11.88 15.75 -19.35
C VAL A 11 -11.23 14.61 -18.58
N ALA A 12 -10.44 13.76 -19.25
CA ALA A 12 -9.70 12.69 -18.60
C ALA A 12 -8.68 13.21 -17.58
N TYR A 13 -7.94 14.27 -17.92
CA TYR A 13 -7.04 14.96 -16.98
C TYR A 13 -7.79 15.54 -15.78
N ALA A 14 -8.93 16.20 -16.00
CA ALA A 14 -9.72 16.76 -14.91
C ALA A 14 -10.26 15.67 -13.96
N LEU A 15 -10.71 14.54 -14.49
CA LEU A 15 -11.20 13.40 -13.70
C LEU A 15 -10.08 12.77 -12.88
N THR A 16 -8.95 12.45 -13.51
CA THR A 16 -7.80 11.86 -12.82
C THR A 16 -7.27 12.78 -11.73
N MET A 17 -7.18 14.09 -12.00
CA MET A 17 -6.72 15.07 -11.02
C MET A 17 -7.68 15.22 -9.83
N ASN A 18 -9.00 15.10 -10.05
CA ASN A 18 -9.98 15.12 -8.98
C ASN A 18 -9.90 13.88 -8.08
N ILE A 19 -9.73 12.69 -8.67
CA ILE A 19 -9.58 11.42 -7.93
C ILE A 19 -8.30 11.46 -7.06
N ILE A 20 -7.19 11.94 -7.62
CA ILE A 20 -5.91 12.06 -6.89
C ILE A 20 -6.05 13.04 -5.73
N LYS A 21 -6.69 14.20 -5.93
CA LYS A 21 -6.93 15.15 -4.84
C LYS A 21 -7.73 14.51 -3.70
N GLN A 22 -8.85 13.85 -4.01
CA GLN A 22 -9.64 13.14 -3.00
C GLN A 22 -8.82 12.08 -2.26
N TYR A 23 -7.94 11.37 -2.96
CA TYR A 23 -7.06 10.37 -2.36
C TYR A 23 -6.03 11.00 -1.41
N VAL A 24 -5.39 12.09 -1.82
CA VAL A 24 -4.43 12.81 -0.99
C VAL A 24 -5.11 13.42 0.24
N ASP A 25 -6.28 14.02 0.07
CA ASP A 25 -7.04 14.61 1.17
C ASP A 25 -7.50 13.54 2.16
N TYR A 26 -7.91 12.37 1.67
CA TYR A 26 -8.18 11.21 2.53
C TYR A 26 -6.94 10.76 3.29
N LEU A 27 -5.77 10.67 2.65
CA LEU A 27 -4.56 10.24 3.34
C LEU A 27 -4.08 11.25 4.39
N LYS A 28 -4.22 12.55 4.11
CA LYS A 28 -3.88 13.64 5.05
C LYS A 28 -4.82 13.70 6.25
N ASP A 29 -6.07 13.33 6.05
CA ASP A 29 -7.10 13.27 7.09
C ASP A 29 -6.87 12.07 8.03
N ASN A 30 -5.87 12.18 8.92
CA ASN A 30 -5.44 11.13 9.84
C ASN A 30 -5.40 11.61 11.31
N PRO A 31 -6.53 12.00 11.90
CA PRO A 31 -6.56 12.53 13.28
C PRO A 31 -6.10 11.51 14.32
N GLN A 32 -6.20 10.21 14.04
CA GLN A 32 -5.80 9.12 14.95
C GLN A 32 -4.34 8.68 14.77
N ASN A 33 -3.57 9.34 13.90
CA ASN A 33 -2.16 8.99 13.60
C ASN A 33 -1.97 7.50 13.29
N LEU A 34 -2.90 6.92 12.53
CA LEU A 34 -2.80 5.53 12.07
C LEU A 34 -1.59 5.38 11.16
N TRP A 35 -0.79 4.33 11.37
CA TRP A 35 0.43 4.10 10.59
C TRP A 35 0.10 3.70 9.16
N PHE A 36 -1.01 2.97 9.02
CA PHE A 36 -1.51 2.44 7.75
C PHE A 36 -2.98 2.84 7.58
N LYS A 37 -3.28 3.56 6.49
CA LYS A 37 -4.66 3.82 6.08
C LYS A 37 -5.08 2.82 5.01
N ARG A 38 -6.38 2.55 4.94
CA ARG A 38 -6.92 1.66 3.91
C ARG A 38 -6.85 2.30 2.53
N LYS A 39 -6.73 1.47 1.50
CA LYS A 39 -6.87 1.94 0.12
C LYS A 39 -8.32 2.30 -0.18
N LEU A 40 -8.51 3.46 -0.80
CA LEU A 40 -9.82 3.95 -1.28
C LEU A 40 -10.42 3.08 -2.39
N TYR A 41 -9.55 2.41 -3.15
CA TYR A 41 -9.93 1.51 -4.22
C TYR A 41 -9.28 0.14 -3.99
N GLY A 42 -10.10 -0.90 -3.96
CA GLY A 42 -9.70 -2.29 -3.77
C GLY A 42 -9.52 -2.68 -2.31
N TRP A 43 -8.56 -3.57 -2.07
CA TRP A 43 -8.25 -4.13 -0.75
C TRP A 43 -6.82 -3.80 -0.31
N GLY A 44 -6.62 -3.70 1.00
CA GLY A 44 -5.32 -3.53 1.63
C GLY A 44 -5.07 -2.14 2.19
N TRP A 45 -3.79 -1.85 2.43
CA TRP A 45 -3.33 -0.67 3.17
C TRP A 45 -2.27 0.11 2.40
N THR A 46 -2.15 1.37 2.76
CA THR A 46 -1.11 2.31 2.33
C THR A 46 -0.52 2.97 3.58
N PRO A 47 0.81 3.10 3.70
CA PRO A 47 1.42 3.83 4.80
C PRO A 47 1.02 5.31 4.75
N ALA A 48 0.46 5.81 5.85
CA ALA A 48 0.04 7.20 5.97
C ALA A 48 1.02 8.05 6.80
N THR A 49 1.87 7.39 7.60
CA THR A 49 2.87 8.04 8.44
C THR A 49 4.28 7.52 8.14
N TRP A 50 5.28 8.26 8.61
CA TRP A 50 6.68 7.84 8.52
C TRP A 50 6.95 6.51 9.23
N GLN A 51 6.21 6.17 10.30
CA GLN A 51 6.34 4.86 10.96
C GLN A 51 5.88 3.71 10.04
N GLY A 52 4.77 3.92 9.30
CA GLY A 52 4.31 2.96 8.31
C GLY A 52 5.34 2.76 7.20
N TRP A 53 5.91 3.85 6.68
CA TRP A 53 6.98 3.79 5.69
C TRP A 53 8.24 3.10 6.23
N LEU A 54 8.64 3.36 7.47
CA LEU A 54 9.78 2.70 8.12
C LEU A 54 9.61 1.17 8.13
N ILE A 55 8.42 0.67 8.44
CA ILE A 55 8.13 -0.78 8.41
C ILE A 55 8.26 -1.35 7.01
N ILE A 56 7.74 -0.66 5.99
CA ILE A 56 7.87 -1.11 4.60
C ILE A 56 9.34 -1.12 4.16
N VAL A 57 10.11 -0.09 4.51
CA VAL A 57 11.54 -0.04 4.20
C VAL A 57 12.29 -1.16 4.91
N MET A 58 12.03 -1.40 6.20
CA MET A 58 12.63 -2.52 6.93
C MET A 58 12.28 -3.88 6.31
N PHE A 59 11.04 -4.06 5.86
CA PHE A 59 10.62 -5.28 5.19
C PHE A 59 11.35 -5.47 3.86
N ILE A 60 11.47 -4.44 3.04
CA ILE A 60 12.23 -4.50 1.78
C ILE A 60 13.71 -4.80 2.05
N ALA A 61 14.32 -4.12 3.02
CA ALA A 61 15.71 -4.37 3.42
C ALA A 61 15.91 -5.82 3.89
N TYR A 62 14.95 -6.36 4.65
CA TYR A 62 14.96 -7.76 5.06
C TYR A 62 14.89 -8.73 3.88
N LEU A 63 14.04 -8.46 2.88
CA LEU A 63 13.96 -9.30 1.67
C LEU A 63 15.29 -9.29 0.89
N ILE A 64 15.90 -8.12 0.72
CA ILE A 64 17.20 -7.97 0.06
C ILE A 64 18.27 -8.73 0.83
N TRP A 65 18.32 -8.57 2.15
CA TRP A 65 19.25 -9.29 3.02
C TRP A 65 19.07 -10.80 2.90
N ASN A 66 17.83 -11.29 2.97
CA ASN A 66 17.53 -12.72 2.88
C ASN A 66 17.92 -13.30 1.50
N ALA A 67 17.78 -12.51 0.43
CA ALA A 67 18.21 -12.89 -0.92
C ALA A 67 19.74 -12.95 -1.05
N ILE A 68 20.47 -11.95 -0.51
CA ILE A 68 21.94 -11.95 -0.52
C ILE A 68 22.50 -13.15 0.25
N VAL A 69 21.91 -13.50 1.40
CA VAL A 69 22.34 -14.67 2.18
C VAL A 69 22.16 -15.98 1.40
N LEU A 70 21.09 -16.09 0.61
CA LEU A 70 20.88 -17.26 -0.24
C LEU A 70 21.89 -17.33 -1.39
N ASP A 71 22.21 -16.19 -2.01
CA ASP A 71 23.16 -16.10 -3.14
C ASP A 71 24.62 -16.37 -2.72
N HIS A 72 24.98 -16.07 -1.47
CA HIS A 72 26.32 -16.32 -0.94
C HIS A 72 26.65 -17.81 -0.79
N ASN A 73 25.65 -18.70 -0.89
CA ASN A 73 25.85 -20.14 -0.85
C ASN A 73 25.96 -20.70 -2.28
N PRO A 74 27.14 -21.14 -2.74
CA PRO A 74 27.38 -21.54 -4.13
C PRO A 74 26.66 -22.84 -4.55
N SER A 75 26.07 -23.57 -3.59
CA SER A 75 25.25 -24.77 -3.85
C SER A 75 24.15 -24.86 -2.80
N PRO A 76 23.08 -24.06 -2.94
CA PRO A 76 22.03 -24.01 -1.94
C PRO A 76 21.35 -25.37 -1.86
N THR A 77 21.35 -25.96 -0.66
CA THR A 77 20.63 -27.22 -0.42
C THR A 77 19.12 -26.95 -0.43
N THR A 78 18.31 -27.94 -0.77
CA THR A 78 16.83 -27.85 -0.72
C THR A 78 16.31 -27.30 0.61
N ALA A 79 16.99 -27.60 1.71
CA ALA A 79 16.72 -27.07 3.05
C ALA A 79 16.88 -25.55 3.15
N GLU A 80 17.92 -24.96 2.56
CA GLU A 80 18.19 -23.53 2.62
C GLU A 80 17.17 -22.72 1.81
N THR A 81 16.84 -23.19 0.62
CA THR A 81 15.76 -22.62 -0.20
C THR A 81 14.42 -22.69 0.53
N THR A 82 14.12 -23.82 1.17
CA THR A 82 12.89 -23.95 1.99
C THR A 82 12.89 -22.94 3.13
N TRP A 83 14.02 -22.78 3.82
CA TRP A 83 14.15 -21.84 4.93
C TRP A 83 14.03 -20.37 4.49
N PHE A 84 14.52 -20.04 3.30
CA PHE A 84 14.31 -18.74 2.68
C PHE A 84 12.82 -18.42 2.51
N PHE A 85 12.03 -19.36 1.98
CA PHE A 85 10.58 -19.17 1.82
C PHE A 85 9.86 -19.08 3.16
N VAL A 86 10.19 -19.95 4.13
CA VAL A 86 9.59 -19.90 5.48
C VAL A 86 9.82 -18.54 6.13
N LYS A 87 11.07 -18.05 6.14
CA LYS A 87 11.43 -16.71 6.64
C LYS A 87 10.65 -15.59 5.94
N THR A 88 10.54 -15.67 4.62
CA THR A 88 9.84 -14.67 3.81
C THR A 88 8.34 -14.65 4.13
N VAL A 89 7.69 -15.80 4.20
CA VAL A 89 6.26 -15.91 4.56
C VAL A 89 6.01 -15.41 5.97
N LEU A 90 6.89 -15.74 6.93
CA LEU A 90 6.79 -15.22 8.30
C LEU A 90 6.94 -13.70 8.35
N ALA A 91 7.88 -13.12 7.59
CA ALA A 91 8.06 -11.68 7.51
C ALA A 91 6.84 -10.97 6.90
N VAL A 92 6.27 -11.53 5.83
CA VAL A 92 5.01 -11.04 5.23
C VAL A 92 3.88 -11.09 6.26
N GLY A 93 3.73 -12.22 6.96
CA GLY A 93 2.72 -12.38 8.02
C GLY A 93 2.89 -11.34 9.13
N LEU A 94 4.12 -11.06 9.55
CA LEU A 94 4.42 -10.04 10.57
C LEU A 94 4.01 -8.64 10.09
N VAL A 95 4.34 -8.26 8.86
CA VAL A 95 3.95 -6.96 8.30
C VAL A 95 2.43 -6.86 8.22
N ILE A 96 1.74 -7.91 7.76
CA ILE A 96 0.28 -7.96 7.72
C ILE A 96 -0.29 -7.78 9.14
N LEU A 97 0.23 -8.49 10.14
CA LEU A 97 -0.21 -8.34 11.53
C LEU A 97 -0.04 -6.90 12.04
N ILE A 98 1.06 -6.23 11.69
CA ILE A 98 1.26 -4.84 12.07
C ILE A 98 0.27 -3.92 11.36
N CYS A 99 0.00 -4.14 10.06
CA CYS A 99 -1.02 -3.41 9.31
C CYS A 99 -2.42 -3.55 9.93
N TYR A 100 -2.78 -4.75 10.41
CA TYR A 100 -4.05 -4.96 11.11
C TYR A 100 -4.11 -4.27 12.49
N LYS A 101 -3.00 -4.25 13.24
CA LYS A 101 -2.96 -3.67 14.60
C LYS A 101 -2.81 -2.15 14.61
N LYS A 102 -2.12 -1.58 13.61
CA LYS A 102 -1.77 -0.15 13.54
C LYS A 102 -2.44 0.58 12.37
N GLY A 103 -3.32 -0.11 11.65
CA GLY A 103 -4.07 0.45 10.54
C GLY A 103 -5.58 0.26 10.65
N GLU A 104 -6.28 0.82 9.68
CA GLU A 104 -7.73 0.67 9.57
C GLU A 104 -8.12 -0.78 9.27
N LYS A 105 -9.30 -1.22 9.74
CA LYS A 105 -9.83 -2.54 9.37
C LYS A 105 -9.95 -2.64 7.85
N PRO A 106 -9.41 -3.70 7.23
CA PRO A 106 -9.47 -3.85 5.79
C PRO A 106 -10.93 -4.14 5.42
N ARG A 107 -11.46 -3.32 4.53
CA ARG A 107 -12.74 -3.56 3.85
C ARG A 107 -12.51 -3.34 2.38
N TRP A 108 -13.32 -3.99 1.57
CA TRP A 108 -13.36 -3.64 0.16
C TRP A 108 -13.97 -2.24 0.01
N GLN A 109 -13.27 -1.34 -0.71
CA GLN A 109 -13.79 -0.02 -1.05
C GLN A 109 -13.68 0.25 -2.54
N MET A 110 -14.67 0.93 -3.08
CA MET A 110 -14.72 1.36 -4.49
C MET A 110 -14.96 2.88 -4.57
N GLY A 111 -14.31 3.67 -3.71
CA GLY A 111 -14.46 5.12 -3.68
C GLY A 111 -14.36 5.74 -2.29
N SER A 112 -14.37 7.08 -2.25
CA SER A 112 -14.45 7.84 -1.00
C SER A 112 -15.90 7.99 -0.56
N ASP A 113 -16.26 7.48 0.61
CA ASP A 113 -17.61 7.60 1.19
C ASP A 113 -17.94 9.05 1.63
N LYS A 114 -17.08 10.04 1.34
CA LYS A 114 -17.18 11.44 1.81
C LYS A 114 -18.42 12.19 1.29
N LYS A 115 -19.31 11.57 0.52
CA LYS A 115 -20.53 12.21 0.00
C LYS A 115 -21.76 12.13 0.91
N GLU A 116 -21.76 11.38 2.02
CA GLU A 116 -23.00 11.16 2.78
C GLU A 116 -23.21 12.06 4.01
N ASN A 117 -22.18 12.76 4.51
CA ASN A 117 -22.27 13.53 5.77
C ASN A 117 -22.47 15.05 5.63
N ASN A 118 -22.77 15.57 4.42
CA ASN A 118 -23.15 16.98 4.21
C ASN A 118 -24.65 17.16 3.86
N ILE A 119 -25.46 16.13 4.10
CA ILE A 119 -26.93 16.22 4.08
C ILE A 119 -27.40 15.97 5.52
N LYS A 120 -27.26 16.98 6.37
CA LYS A 120 -28.03 17.15 7.61
C LYS A 120 -28.36 18.61 7.78
#